data_AF-A0A388P041-F1
#
_entry.id   AF-A0A388P041-F1
#
_cell.length_a   1.000
_cell.length_b   1.000
_cell.length_c   1.000
_cell.angle_alpha   90.00
_cell.angle_beta   90.00
_cell.angle_gamma   90.00
#
_symmetry.space_group_name_H-M   'P 1'
#
loop_
_entity.id
_entity.type
_entity.pdbx_description
1 polymer ?
#
loop_
_entity_poly.entity_id
_entity_poly.type
_entity_poly.pdbx_seq_one_letter_code
_entity_poly.pdbx_strand_id
1 'polypeptide(L)'
;MQVPTKVSAIKINGQRAYDLVREGKEVDIPARQIDIYNLDVIEIKRGEFLDIEINVECSAGTYIRSIARDLGSSLGVGGHLISLRRSLVAPFSLSDCSSLESPEIRPLASEISKVMSVRNVDLLEVKELSFGRSLSASNSDGPVVALAPDGKVAAILENREHGAQPVAVFIS
;
A
#
# COMPACT_ATOMS: atom_id res chain seq x y z
N MET A 1 -8.84 9.67 -13.87
CA MET A 1 -7.63 10.49 -13.56
C MET A 1 -7.92 11.30 -12.32
N GLN A 2 -6.94 11.44 -11.43
CA GLN A 2 -7.08 12.25 -10.22
C GLN A 2 -5.85 13.14 -10.03
N VAL A 3 -6.08 14.41 -9.72
CA VAL A 3 -5.03 15.32 -9.25
C VAL A 3 -4.96 15.23 -7.73
N PRO A 4 -3.85 14.76 -7.15
CA PRO A 4 -3.66 14.74 -5.70
C PRO A 4 -3.83 16.13 -5.07
N THR A 5 -4.19 16.17 -3.80
CA THR A 5 -4.20 17.43 -3.04
C THR A 5 -2.78 17.99 -2.90
N LYS A 6 -2.61 19.31 -3.00
CA LYS A 6 -1.30 20.00 -2.80
C LYS A 6 -0.61 19.60 -1.48
N VAL A 7 -1.39 19.37 -0.41
CA VAL A 7 -0.91 18.81 0.86
C VAL A 7 -0.86 17.27 0.77
N SER A 8 0.18 16.76 0.09
CA SER A 8 0.45 15.33 -0.02
C SER A 8 1.92 15.00 0.25
N ALA A 9 2.20 13.74 0.58
CA ALA A 9 3.57 13.25 0.73
C ALA A 9 4.26 12.99 -0.63
N ILE A 10 3.68 13.37 -1.76
CA ILE A 10 4.33 13.17 -3.08
C ILE A 10 5.62 13.97 -3.11
N LYS A 11 6.71 13.35 -3.59
CA LYS A 11 7.96 14.08 -3.86
C LYS A 11 7.90 14.70 -5.25
N ILE A 12 8.29 15.96 -5.34
CA ILE A 12 8.43 16.74 -6.56
C ILE A 12 9.85 17.30 -6.54
N ASN A 13 10.66 16.90 -7.52
CA ASN A 13 12.08 17.24 -7.61
C ASN A 13 12.86 16.97 -6.29
N GLY A 14 12.55 15.87 -5.62
CA GLY A 14 13.20 15.45 -4.38
C GLY A 14 12.61 16.03 -3.08
N GLN A 15 11.76 17.07 -3.16
CA GLN A 15 11.12 17.71 -1.99
C GLN A 15 9.65 17.26 -1.84
N ARG A 16 9.12 17.16 -0.62
CA ARG A 16 7.71 16.75 -0.42
C ARG A 16 6.80 17.93 -0.78
N ALA A 17 5.69 17.64 -1.45
CA ALA A 17 4.73 18.65 -1.90
C ALA A 17 4.16 19.48 -0.74
N TYR A 18 3.90 18.87 0.43
CA TYR A 18 3.42 19.63 1.58
C TYR A 18 4.45 20.61 2.17
N ASP A 19 5.76 20.34 2.05
CA ASP A 19 6.82 21.27 2.50
C ASP A 19 6.81 22.52 1.60
N LEU A 20 6.78 22.31 0.28
CA LEU A 20 6.71 23.37 -0.72
C LEU A 20 5.47 24.27 -0.54
N VAL A 21 4.30 23.67 -0.26
CA VAL A 21 3.06 24.42 -0.02
C VAL A 21 3.14 25.27 1.24
N ARG A 22 3.78 24.76 2.31
CA ARG A 22 3.99 25.53 3.55
C ARG A 22 4.95 26.70 3.36
N GLU A 23 5.89 26.57 2.43
CA GLU A 23 6.78 27.65 1.99
C GLU A 23 6.09 28.65 1.05
N GLY A 24 4.79 28.50 0.78
CA GLY A 24 4.03 29.37 -0.11
C GLY A 24 4.33 29.15 -1.59
N LYS A 25 5.10 28.12 -1.96
CA LYS A 25 5.42 27.80 -3.35
C LYS A 25 4.22 27.15 -4.02
N GLU A 26 3.97 27.54 -5.26
CA GLU A 26 2.96 26.90 -6.06
C GLU A 26 3.45 25.53 -6.54
N VAL A 27 2.67 24.49 -6.23
CA VAL A 27 3.00 23.11 -6.58
C VAL A 27 1.96 22.61 -7.56
N ASP A 28 2.40 22.36 -8.79
CA ASP A 28 1.62 21.63 -9.79
C ASP A 28 1.88 20.12 -9.62
N ILE A 29 0.81 19.35 -9.42
CA ILE A 29 0.90 17.90 -9.23
C ILE A 29 0.22 17.24 -10.42
N PRO A 30 0.95 16.47 -11.25
CA PRO A 30 0.36 15.85 -12.43
C PRO A 30 -0.75 14.88 -12.03
N ALA A 31 -1.80 14.86 -12.84
CA ALA A 31 -2.88 13.89 -12.68
C ALA A 31 -2.35 12.46 -12.85
N ARG A 32 -2.85 11.54 -12.04
CA ARG A 32 -2.50 10.12 -12.10
C ARG A 32 -3.72 9.28 -12.41
N GLN A 33 -3.49 8.16 -13.10
CA GLN A 33 -4.53 7.15 -13.24
C GLN A 33 -4.75 6.49 -11.87
N ILE A 34 -6.01 6.32 -11.54
CA ILE A 34 -6.50 5.57 -10.39
C ILE A 34 -7.70 4.77 -10.87
N ASP A 35 -7.98 3.68 -10.19
CA ASP A 35 -9.17 2.86 -10.44
C ASP A 35 -10.07 2.91 -9.20
N ILE A 36 -11.35 3.18 -9.43
CA ILE A 36 -12.40 3.01 -8.42
C ILE A 36 -13.09 1.69 -8.78
N TYR A 37 -12.88 0.67 -7.95
CA TYR A 37 -13.46 -0.65 -8.14
C TYR A 37 -14.92 -0.66 -7.71
N ASN A 38 -15.24 0.04 -6.62
CA ASN A 38 -16.59 0.20 -6.12
C ASN A 38 -16.77 1.55 -5.41
N LEU A 39 -17.97 2.13 -5.50
CA LEU A 39 -18.33 3.37 -4.82
C LEU A 39 -19.82 3.34 -4.49
N ASP A 40 -20.13 3.16 -3.20
CA ASP A 40 -21.49 3.15 -2.67
C ASP A 40 -21.74 4.40 -1.83
N VAL A 41 -22.91 5.01 -2.01
CA VAL A 41 -23.42 6.02 -1.07
C VAL A 41 -24.16 5.29 0.05
N ILE A 42 -23.66 5.42 1.27
CA ILE A 42 -24.21 4.74 2.45
C ILE A 42 -25.31 5.59 3.08
N GLU A 43 -25.06 6.89 3.23
CA GLU A 43 -25.98 7.79 3.90
C GLU A 43 -25.84 9.23 3.39
N ILE A 44 -26.94 9.97 3.37
CA ILE A 44 -26.95 11.42 3.11
C ILE A 44 -27.67 12.11 4.26
N LYS A 45 -26.93 12.88 5.06
CA LYS A 45 -27.48 13.66 6.18
C LYS A 45 -27.62 15.12 5.77
N ARG A 46 -28.81 15.68 6.01
CA ARG A 46 -29.12 17.08 5.75
C ARG A 46 -29.21 17.81 7.08
N GLY A 47 -28.28 18.72 7.33
CA GLY A 47 -28.29 19.62 8.48
C GLY A 47 -27.91 21.04 8.05
N GLU A 48 -27.12 21.72 8.88
CA GLU A 48 -26.45 22.98 8.49
C GLU A 48 -25.56 22.78 7.25
N PHE A 49 -24.92 21.60 7.17
CA PHE A 49 -24.18 21.12 6.00
C PHE A 49 -24.82 19.84 5.45
N LEU A 50 -24.49 19.51 4.19
CA LEU A 50 -24.84 18.25 3.56
C LEU A 50 -23.68 17.26 3.74
N ASP A 51 -23.86 16.27 4.61
CA ASP A 51 -22.86 15.22 4.83
C ASP A 51 -23.24 13.98 4.02
N ILE A 52 -22.27 13.42 3.29
CA ILE A 52 -22.44 12.22 2.48
C ILE A 52 -21.43 11.18 2.96
N GLU A 53 -21.93 10.05 3.44
CA GLU A 53 -21.11 8.89 3.78
C GLU A 53 -21.01 7.98 2.56
N ILE A 54 -19.78 7.62 2.20
CA ILE A 54 -19.49 6.73 1.07
C ILE A 54 -18.59 5.58 1.52
N ASN A 55 -18.79 4.41 0.90
CA ASN A 55 -17.85 3.30 0.95
C ASN A 55 -17.15 3.21 -0.41
N VAL A 56 -15.81 3.16 -0.41
CA VAL A 56 -15.01 3.21 -1.63
C VAL A 56 -13.97 2.09 -1.62
N GLU A 57 -13.99 1.28 -2.68
CA GLU A 57 -12.91 0.34 -3.01
C GLU A 57 -12.11 0.91 -4.17
N CYS A 58 -10.79 1.04 -4.02
CA CYS A 58 -9.97 1.77 -4.98
C CYS A 58 -8.53 1.24 -5.05
N SER A 59 -7.86 1.58 -6.14
CA SER A 59 -6.44 1.28 -6.34
C SER A 59 -5.55 2.05 -5.34
N ALA A 60 -4.33 1.55 -5.15
CA ALA A 60 -3.32 2.26 -4.37
C ALA A 60 -3.08 3.68 -4.92
N GLY A 61 -2.79 4.63 -4.04
CA GLY A 61 -2.53 6.02 -4.42
C GLY A 61 -3.77 6.89 -4.63
N THR A 62 -4.97 6.37 -4.42
CA THR A 62 -6.22 7.15 -4.48
C THR A 62 -6.32 8.13 -3.31
N TYR A 63 -6.57 9.40 -3.60
CA TYR A 63 -6.82 10.45 -2.63
C TYR A 63 -8.32 10.61 -2.39
N ILE A 64 -8.83 10.04 -1.30
CA ILE A 64 -10.26 10.18 -0.91
C ILE A 64 -10.65 11.66 -0.72
N ARG A 65 -9.73 12.50 -0.22
CA ARG A 65 -9.93 13.96 -0.14
C ARG A 65 -10.19 14.61 -1.50
N SER A 66 -9.54 14.13 -2.56
CA SER A 66 -9.78 14.64 -3.91
C SER A 66 -11.18 14.25 -4.40
N ILE A 67 -11.71 13.08 -4.03
CA ILE A 67 -13.10 12.69 -4.37
C ILE A 67 -14.10 13.73 -3.82
N ALA A 68 -13.98 14.08 -2.53
CA ALA A 68 -14.86 15.07 -1.90
C ALA A 68 -14.73 16.46 -2.55
N ARG A 69 -13.48 16.90 -2.82
CA ARG A 69 -13.21 18.18 -3.50
C ARG A 69 -13.80 18.21 -4.90
N ASP A 70 -13.55 17.16 -5.69
CA ASP A 70 -13.89 17.11 -7.11
C ASP A 70 -15.42 17.00 -7.26
N LEU A 71 -16.11 16.24 -6.39
CA LEU A 71 -17.57 16.22 -6.30
C LEU A 71 -18.12 17.60 -5.95
N GLY A 72 -17.60 18.22 -4.90
CA GLY A 72 -18.02 19.56 -4.48
C GLY A 72 -17.81 20.63 -5.55
N SER A 73 -16.71 20.54 -6.30
CA SER A 73 -16.43 21.41 -7.46
C SER A 73 -17.41 21.16 -8.60
N SER A 74 -17.74 19.89 -8.88
CA SER A 74 -18.73 19.54 -9.92
C SER A 74 -20.14 20.04 -9.58
N LEU A 75 -20.47 20.13 -8.29
CA LEU A 75 -21.74 20.63 -7.79
C LEU A 75 -21.75 22.16 -7.56
N GLY A 76 -20.61 22.83 -7.65
CA GLY A 76 -20.48 24.27 -7.42
C GLY A 76 -20.63 24.72 -5.96
N VAL A 77 -20.59 23.79 -4.99
CA VAL A 77 -20.77 24.08 -3.55
C VAL A 77 -19.49 23.92 -2.73
N GLY A 78 -18.44 23.34 -3.34
CA GLY A 78 -17.25 22.92 -2.61
C GLY A 78 -17.48 21.64 -1.81
N GLY A 79 -16.40 21.02 -1.33
CA GLY A 79 -16.48 19.76 -0.61
C GLY A 79 -15.16 19.40 0.03
N HIS A 80 -15.21 18.83 1.22
CA HIS A 80 -14.03 18.39 1.95
C HIS A 80 -14.34 17.14 2.76
N LEU A 81 -13.29 16.39 3.09
CA LEU A 81 -13.39 15.18 3.90
C LEU A 81 -13.35 15.55 5.38
N ILE A 82 -14.37 15.15 6.14
CA ILE A 82 -14.48 15.39 7.58
C ILE A 82 -14.07 14.18 8.45
N SER A 83 -14.22 12.97 7.91
CA SER A 83 -13.86 11.72 8.58
C SER A 83 -13.39 10.69 7.55
N LEU A 84 -12.46 9.83 7.96
CA LEU A 84 -11.95 8.75 7.13
C LEU A 84 -11.59 7.55 8.00
N ARG A 85 -12.16 6.39 7.65
CA ARG A 85 -11.75 5.10 8.21
C ARG A 85 -11.35 4.17 7.08
N ARG A 86 -10.09 3.75 7.07
CA ARG A 86 -9.62 2.70 6.16
C ARG A 86 -9.95 1.35 6.77
N SER A 87 -10.85 0.60 6.13
CA SER A 87 -11.36 -0.69 6.61
C SER A 87 -10.55 -1.89 6.10
N LEU A 88 -9.84 -1.73 4.98
CA LEU A 88 -9.08 -2.79 4.31
C LEU A 88 -7.80 -2.23 3.68
N VAL A 89 -6.72 -2.97 3.82
CA VAL A 89 -5.52 -2.92 2.98
C VAL A 89 -5.20 -4.36 2.63
N ALA A 90 -5.65 -4.82 1.47
CA ALA A 90 -5.64 -6.24 1.15
C ALA A 90 -4.26 -6.89 1.39
N PRO A 91 -4.20 -8.03 2.10
CA PRO A 91 -5.31 -8.84 2.61
C PRO A 91 -5.83 -8.46 4.02
N PHE A 92 -5.29 -7.42 4.65
CA PHE A 92 -5.52 -7.10 6.06
C PHE A 92 -6.73 -6.19 6.27
N SER A 93 -7.65 -6.63 7.13
CA SER A 93 -8.85 -5.89 7.49
C SER A 93 -8.77 -5.31 8.91
N LEU A 94 -9.86 -4.69 9.36
CA LEU A 94 -9.98 -4.21 10.74
C LEU A 94 -9.84 -5.33 11.79
N SER A 95 -10.19 -6.59 11.48
CA SER A 95 -10.02 -7.70 12.43
C SER A 95 -8.55 -8.08 12.64
N ASP A 96 -7.67 -7.69 11.72
CA ASP A 96 -6.23 -7.91 11.83
C ASP A 96 -5.52 -6.81 12.64
N CYS A 97 -6.24 -5.74 13.00
CA CYS A 97 -5.67 -4.59 13.69
C CYS A 97 -5.66 -4.80 15.22
N SER A 98 -4.54 -4.51 15.87
CA SER A 98 -4.41 -4.44 17.33
C SER A 98 -4.28 -2.99 17.81
N SER A 99 -4.56 -2.74 19.09
CA SER A 99 -4.27 -1.44 19.70
C SER A 99 -2.77 -1.12 19.65
N LEU A 100 -2.43 0.15 19.47
CA LEU A 100 -1.03 0.61 19.53
C LEU A 100 -0.47 0.57 20.95
N GLU A 101 -1.34 0.67 21.97
CA GLU A 101 -0.96 0.60 23.39
C GLU A 101 -0.57 -0.82 23.82
N SER A 102 -1.05 -1.82 23.08
CA SER A 102 -0.76 -3.24 23.32
C SER A 102 -0.66 -3.97 21.97
N PRO A 103 0.43 -3.75 21.22
CA PRO A 103 0.57 -4.32 19.89
C PRO A 103 0.77 -5.84 19.97
N GLU A 104 0.09 -6.56 19.09
CA GLU A 104 0.32 -8.00 18.91
C GLU A 104 1.47 -8.20 17.91
N ILE A 105 2.56 -8.81 18.35
CA ILE A 105 3.68 -9.15 17.45
C ILE A 105 3.38 -10.51 16.80
N ARG A 106 3.20 -10.49 15.48
CA ARG A 106 2.96 -11.69 14.66
C ARG A 106 4.23 -12.12 13.92
N PRO A 107 4.47 -13.43 13.73
CA PRO A 107 5.61 -13.91 12.95
C PRO A 107 5.56 -13.41 11.51
N LEU A 108 6.69 -12.90 10.99
CA LEU A 108 6.75 -12.42 9.60
C LEU A 108 6.30 -13.49 8.60
N ALA A 109 6.70 -14.74 8.81
CA ALA A 109 6.36 -15.86 7.94
C ALA A 109 4.84 -16.08 7.82
N SER A 110 4.05 -15.90 8.89
CA SER A 110 2.60 -16.09 8.84
C SER A 110 1.90 -14.96 8.08
N GLU A 111 2.41 -13.74 8.18
CA GLU A 111 1.77 -12.57 7.57
C GLU A 111 2.20 -12.36 6.11
N ILE A 112 3.49 -12.51 5.80
CA ILE A 112 3.99 -12.28 4.44
C ILE A 112 3.47 -13.33 3.45
N SER A 113 3.21 -14.55 3.91
CA SER A 113 2.64 -15.64 3.10
C SER A 113 1.19 -15.38 2.68
N LYS A 114 0.49 -14.42 3.33
CA LYS A 114 -0.84 -13.96 2.90
C LYS A 114 -0.75 -12.99 1.71
N VAL A 115 0.42 -12.40 1.48
CA VAL A 115 0.66 -11.35 0.48
C VAL A 115 1.43 -11.89 -0.73
N MET A 116 2.34 -12.84 -0.51
CA MET A 116 3.28 -13.33 -1.52
C MET A 116 3.22 -14.85 -1.62
N SER A 117 3.46 -15.35 -2.83
CA SER A 117 3.63 -16.79 -3.06
C SER A 117 4.83 -17.32 -2.28
N VAL A 118 4.66 -18.50 -1.69
CA VAL A 118 5.67 -19.13 -0.84
C VAL A 118 6.52 -20.12 -1.64
N ARG A 119 7.84 -20.09 -1.41
CA ARG A 119 8.78 -21.14 -1.81
C ARG A 119 9.48 -21.68 -0.56
N ASN A 120 9.36 -22.97 -0.29
CA ASN A 120 10.20 -23.60 0.73
C ASN A 120 11.60 -23.83 0.15
N VAL A 121 12.64 -23.52 0.93
CA VAL A 121 14.04 -23.72 0.56
C VAL A 121 14.73 -24.66 1.54
N ASP A 122 15.71 -25.42 1.05
CA ASP A 122 16.50 -26.32 1.90
C ASP A 122 17.70 -25.60 2.58
N LEU A 123 18.44 -26.32 3.43
CA LEU A 123 19.58 -25.74 4.15
C LEU A 123 20.73 -25.30 3.24
N LEU A 124 20.90 -25.94 2.07
CA LEU A 124 21.93 -25.56 1.10
C LEU A 124 21.51 -24.27 0.41
N GLU A 125 20.26 -24.18 -0.03
CA GLU A 125 19.68 -22.97 -0.63
C GLU A 125 19.70 -21.79 0.37
N VAL A 126 19.36 -22.02 1.64
CA VAL A 126 19.49 -21.02 2.71
C VAL A 126 20.93 -20.50 2.81
N LYS A 127 21.92 -21.38 2.72
CA LYS A 127 23.33 -20.99 2.74
C LYS A 127 23.72 -20.17 1.51
N GLU A 128 23.29 -20.56 0.31
CA GLU A 128 23.54 -19.78 -0.90
C GLU A 128 22.91 -18.37 -0.82
N LEU A 129 21.69 -18.27 -0.28
CA LEU A 129 21.00 -17.01 -0.04
C LEU A 129 21.73 -16.10 0.95
N SER A 130 22.36 -16.66 2.00
CA SER A 130 23.18 -15.89 2.95
C SER A 130 24.40 -15.23 2.30
N PHE A 131 24.86 -15.77 1.17
CA PHE A 131 25.91 -15.17 0.33
C PHE A 131 25.37 -14.27 -0.79
N GLY A 132 24.06 -14.04 -0.84
CA GLY A 132 23.39 -13.23 -1.87
C GLY A 132 23.34 -13.90 -3.25
N ARG A 133 23.53 -15.22 -3.34
CA ARG A 133 23.55 -15.94 -4.61
C ARG A 133 22.14 -16.29 -5.09
N SER A 134 21.99 -16.38 -6.41
CA SER A 134 20.74 -16.80 -7.05
C SER A 134 20.46 -18.29 -6.83
N LEU A 135 19.19 -18.64 -6.78
CA LEU A 135 18.71 -20.03 -6.82
C LEU A 135 18.12 -20.36 -8.20
N SER A 136 17.69 -21.61 -8.39
CA SER A 136 16.84 -21.99 -9.51
C SER A 136 15.59 -21.11 -9.60
N ALA A 137 15.02 -20.95 -10.79
CA ALA A 137 13.81 -20.14 -10.95
C ALA A 137 12.64 -20.67 -10.09
N SER A 138 11.88 -19.75 -9.50
CA SER A 138 10.65 -20.06 -8.76
C SER A 138 9.47 -20.28 -9.73
N ASN A 139 8.46 -21.03 -9.32
CA ASN A 139 7.24 -21.23 -10.11
C ASN A 139 6.25 -20.06 -9.95
N SER A 140 6.72 -18.82 -10.08
CA SER A 140 5.89 -17.61 -10.02
C SER A 140 6.53 -16.51 -10.85
N ASP A 141 5.71 -15.73 -11.55
CA ASP A 141 6.15 -14.58 -12.34
C ASP A 141 6.47 -13.35 -11.48
N GLY A 142 5.99 -13.34 -10.23
CA GLY A 142 6.19 -12.25 -9.29
C GLY A 142 7.16 -12.60 -8.15
N PRO A 143 7.40 -11.64 -7.24
CA PRO A 143 8.19 -11.87 -6.05
C PRO A 143 7.63 -13.02 -5.20
N VAL A 144 8.51 -13.87 -4.69
CA VAL A 144 8.18 -14.99 -3.79
C VAL A 144 8.89 -14.84 -2.46
N VAL A 145 8.28 -15.33 -1.38
CA VAL A 145 8.94 -15.42 -0.08
C VAL A 145 9.58 -16.80 0.07
N ALA A 146 10.87 -16.84 0.38
CA ALA A 146 11.60 -18.06 0.69
C ALA A 146 11.45 -18.39 2.18
N LEU A 147 10.88 -19.55 2.51
CA LEU A 147 10.77 -20.06 3.88
C LEU A 147 11.84 -21.14 4.12
N ALA A 148 12.64 -20.93 5.16
CA ALA A 148 13.64 -21.88 5.61
C ALA A 148 12.99 -23.08 6.35
N PRO A 149 13.72 -24.19 6.52
CA PRO A 149 13.20 -25.36 7.24
C PRO A 149 12.84 -25.09 8.71
N ASP A 150 13.37 -24.03 9.32
CA ASP A 150 13.02 -23.59 10.68
C ASP A 150 11.73 -22.76 10.74
N GLY A 151 11.04 -22.60 9.61
CA GLY A 151 9.79 -21.85 9.48
C GLY A 151 9.97 -20.33 9.39
N LYS A 152 11.20 -19.82 9.38
CA LYS A 152 11.46 -18.38 9.23
C LYS A 152 11.56 -17.97 7.76
N VAL A 153 11.39 -16.68 7.53
CA VAL A 153 11.64 -16.06 6.22
C VAL A 153 13.15 -15.96 6.00
N ALA A 154 13.65 -16.61 4.95
CA ALA A 154 15.04 -16.54 4.52
C ALA A 154 15.30 -15.29 3.67
N ALA A 155 14.46 -15.07 2.64
CA ALA A 155 14.62 -14.03 1.65
C ALA A 155 13.31 -13.72 0.93
N ILE A 156 13.26 -12.59 0.24
CA ILE A 156 12.33 -12.36 -0.88
C ILE A 156 13.11 -12.57 -2.17
N LEU A 157 12.59 -13.39 -3.07
CA LEU A 157 13.22 -13.73 -4.34
C LEU A 157 12.37 -13.24 -5.51
N GLU A 158 13.02 -12.91 -6.62
CA GLU A 158 12.35 -12.57 -7.87
C GLU A 158 13.09 -13.25 -9.04
N ASN A 159 12.33 -13.83 -9.96
CA ASN A 159 12.91 -14.45 -11.15
C ASN A 159 13.50 -13.38 -12.07
N ARG A 160 14.77 -13.55 -12.44
CA ARG A 160 15.48 -12.74 -13.45
C ARG A 160 16.17 -13.67 -14.45
N GLU A 161 16.97 -13.10 -15.35
CA GLU A 161 17.66 -13.84 -16.44
C GLU A 161 18.40 -15.10 -15.97
N HIS A 162 18.92 -15.12 -14.75
CA HIS A 162 19.75 -16.22 -14.22
C HIS A 162 19.12 -16.95 -13.03
N GLY A 163 17.79 -16.98 -12.95
CA GLY A 163 17.05 -17.69 -11.89
C GLY A 163 16.47 -16.76 -10.83
N ALA A 164 16.16 -17.30 -9.66
CA ALA A 164 15.55 -16.55 -8.57
C ALA A 164 16.62 -15.78 -7.79
N GLN A 165 16.67 -14.47 -7.96
CA GLN A 165 17.63 -13.59 -7.28
C GLN A 165 17.06 -13.06 -5.96
N PRO A 166 17.87 -12.97 -4.89
CA PRO A 166 17.43 -12.33 -3.65
C PRO A 166 17.28 -10.82 -3.85
N VAL A 167 16.06 -10.33 -3.60
CA VAL A 167 15.75 -8.89 -3.54
C VAL A 167 16.04 -8.35 -2.13
N ALA A 168 15.76 -9.16 -1.11
CA ALA A 168 16.06 -8.88 0.29
C ALA A 168 16.37 -10.20 1.01
N VAL A 169 17.36 -10.19 1.92
CA VAL A 169 17.76 -11.35 2.71
C VAL A 169 17.59 -11.01 4.19
N PHE A 170 16.99 -11.94 4.95
CA PHE A 170 16.62 -11.76 6.37
C PHE A 170 17.38 -12.68 7.31
N ILE A 171 18.15 -13.61 6.77
CA ILE A 171 19.01 -14.53 7.50
C ILE A 171 20.43 -13.98 7.58
N SER A 172 21.07 -14.15 8.73
CA SER A 172 22.46 -13.80 9.02
C SER A 172 23.28 -15.05 9.31
#